data_AF-A0A6G8RZP1-F1
#
_entry.id   AF-A0A6G8RZP1-F1
#
_cell.length_a   1.000
_cell.length_b   1.000
_cell.length_c   1.000
_cell.angle_alpha   90.00
_cell.angle_beta   90.00
_cell.angle_gamma   90.00
#
_symmetry.space_group_name_H-M   'P 1'
#
loop_
_entity.id
_entity.type
_entity.pdbx_description
1 polymer ?
#
loop_
_entity_poly.entity_id
_entity_poly.type
_entity_poly.pdbx_seq_one_letter_code
_entity_poly.pdbx_strand_id
1 'polypeptide(L)' 'MENKTARLTILIDPVKKQAFEDLCNRQDLKPSQVVRQLIREYLKTHGVEYATKMTTSTSPSEDEA' A
#
# COMPACT_ATOMS: atom_id res chain seq x y z
N MET A 1 -15.78 -14.57 -1.28
CA MET A 1 -15.40 -13.34 -0.57
C MET A 1 -14.30 -13.74 0.41
N GLU A 2 -13.03 -13.61 0.02
CA GLU A 2 -11.91 -14.08 0.85
C GLU A 2 -11.02 -12.90 1.24
N ASN A 3 -10.86 -12.74 2.55
CA ASN A 3 -10.22 -11.62 3.22
C ASN A 3 -8.73 -11.50 2.84
N LYS A 4 -8.42 -10.79 1.73
CA LYS A 4 -7.05 -10.42 1.32
C LYS A 4 -6.44 -9.30 2.17
N THR A 5 -6.88 -9.12 3.41
CA THR A 5 -6.45 -8.02 4.29
C THR A 5 -5.81 -8.58 5.56
N ALA A 6 -4.53 -8.27 5.74
CA ALA A 6 -3.78 -8.56 6.97
C ALA A 6 -3.44 -7.24 7.69
N ARG A 7 -3.41 -7.26 9.02
CA ARG A 7 -3.03 -6.10 9.84
C ARG A 7 -1.53 -6.14 10.11
N LEU A 8 -0.82 -5.09 9.71
CA LEU A 8 0.58 -4.86 10.04
C LEU A 8 0.67 -3.84 11.17
N THR A 9 1.24 -4.24 12.31
CA THR A 9 1.50 -3.35 13.46
C THR A 9 3.00 -3.11 13.55
N ILE A 10 3.41 -1.84 13.51
CA ILE A 10 4.82 -1.43 13.58
C ILE A 10 4.95 -0.48 14.77
N LEU A 11 5.96 -0.71 15.62
CA LEU A 11 6.35 0.25 16.64
C LEU A 11 7.28 1.28 16.01
N ILE A 12 6.94 2.55 16.18
CA ILE A 12 7.72 3.68 15.70
C ILE A 12 7.83 4.72 16.82
N ASP A 13 8.96 5.42 16.85
CA ASP A 13 9.17 6.55 17.75
C ASP A 13 8.06 7.62 17.56
N PRO A 14 7.49 8.16 18.65
CA PRO A 14 6.42 9.16 18.57
C PRO A 14 6.81 10.42 17.78
N VAL A 15 8.07 10.86 17.86
CA VAL A 15 8.56 12.04 17.13
C VAL A 15 8.60 11.76 15.63
N LYS A 16 9.08 10.57 15.24
CA LYS A 16 9.13 10.17 13.82
C LYS A 16 7.73 9.96 13.25
N LYS A 17 6.80 9.40 14.05
CA LYS A 17 5.40 9.25 13.66
C LYS A 17 4.78 10.61 13.34
N GLN A 18 4.94 11.59 14.21
CA GLN A 18 4.37 12.94 14.01
C GLN A 18 4.91 13.57 12.73
N ALA A 19 6.24 13.56 12.54
CA ALA A 19 6.86 14.11 11.35
C ALA A 19 6.38 13.41 10.06
N PHE A 20 6.18 12.09 10.11
CA PHE A 20 5.65 11.32 8.98
C PHE A 20 4.18 11.66 8.69
N GLU A 21 3.35 11.77 9.71
CA GLU A 21 1.94 12.15 9.57
C GLU A 21 1.81 13.57 9.02
N ASP A 22 2.60 14.53 9.52
CA ASP A 22 2.61 15.90 9.02
C ASP A 22 3.04 15.98 7.55
N LEU A 23 4.05 15.20 7.16
CA LEU A 23 4.49 15.12 5.77
C LEU A 23 3.40 14.55 4.87
N CYS A 24 2.73 13.48 5.30
CA CYS A 24 1.63 12.86 4.57
C CYS A 24 0.45 13.84 4.43
N ASN A 25 0.10 14.55 5.51
CA ASN A 25 -0.98 15.54 5.53
C ASN A 25 -0.72 16.71 4.57
N ARG A 26 0.54 17.17 4.46
CA ARG A 26 0.93 18.22 3.50
C ARG A 26 0.76 17.82 2.03
N GLN A 27 0.69 16.51 1.76
CA GLN A 27 0.55 15.96 0.42
C GLN A 27 -0.86 15.39 0.17
N ASP A 28 -1.80 15.60 1.11
CA ASP A 28 -3.16 15.02 1.10
C ASP A 28 -3.16 13.48 0.99
N LEU A 29 -2.12 12.82 1.51
CA LEU A 29 -1.98 11.37 1.51
C LEU A 29 -2.23 10.79 2.90
N LYS A 30 -2.81 9.58 2.96
CA LYS A 30 -2.92 8.85 4.22
C LYS A 30 -1.61 8.08 4.49
N PRO A 31 -1.08 8.09 5.73
CA PRO A 31 0.12 7.34 6.11
C PRO A 31 0.07 5.86 5.68
N SER A 32 -1.11 5.22 5.80
CA SER A 32 -1.28 3.82 5.41
C SER A 32 -1.16 3.58 3.89
N GLN A 33 -1.44 4.56 3.04
CA GLN A 33 -1.26 4.45 1.59
C GLN A 33 0.23 4.50 1.24
N VAL A 34 0.95 5.46 1.84
CA VAL A 34 2.40 5.61 1.67
C VAL A 34 3.14 4.35 2.14
N VAL A 35 2.81 3.82 3.32
CA VAL A 35 3.42 2.58 3.83
C VAL A 35 3.17 1.39 2.90
N ARG A 36 1.96 1.24 2.35
CA ARG A 36 1.66 0.17 1.39
C ARG A 36 2.46 0.32 0.10
N GLN A 37 2.63 1.54 -0.40
CA GLN A 37 3.42 1.81 -1.60
C GLN A 37 4.90 1.50 -1.34
N LEU A 38 5.45 1.94 -0.21
CA LEU A 38 6.81 1.63 0.22
C LEU A 38 7.05 0.13 0.28
N ILE A 39 6.12 -0.65 0.85
CA ILE A 39 6.24 -2.12 0.89
C ILE A 39 6.30 -2.71 -0.53
N ARG A 40 5.42 -2.26 -1.45
CA ARG A 40 5.39 -2.76 -2.83
C ARG A 40 6.69 -2.43 -3.57
N GLU A 41 7.17 -1.20 -3.45
CA GLU A 41 8.40 -0.74 -4.09
C GLU A 41 9.63 -1.46 -3.52
N TYR A 42 9.65 -1.68 -2.20
CA TYR A 42 10.71 -2.43 -1.54
C TYR A 42 10.75 -3.89 -2.02
N LEU A 43 9.61 -4.59 -2.05
CA LEU A 43 9.53 -5.95 -2.58
C LEU A 43 9.96 -6.02 -4.06
N LYS A 44 9.54 -5.04 -4.87
CA LYS A 44 9.95 -4.93 -6.28
C LYS A 44 11.46 -4.73 -6.43
N THR A 45 12.06 -3.85 -5.62
CA THR A 45 13.50 -3.55 -5.65
C THR A 45 14.34 -4.76 -5.25
N HIS A 46 13.84 -5.59 -4.32
CA HIS A 46 14.50 -6.81 -3.89
C HIS A 46 14.12 -8.06 -4.73
N GLY A 47 13.36 -7.89 -5.81
CA GLY A 47 12.99 -9.00 -6.71
C GLY A 47 12.07 -10.05 -6.07
N VAL A 48 11.39 -9.71 -4.98
CA VAL A 48 10.48 -10.63 -4.29
C VAL A 48 9.12 -10.61 -4.99
N GLU A 49 8.79 -11.71 -5.66
CA GLU A 49 7.47 -11.90 -6.26
C GLU A 49 6.46 -12.37 -5.21
N TYR A 50 5.27 -11.77 -5.22
CA TYR A 50 4.16 -12.16 -4.35
C TYR A 50 2.87 -12.37 -5.18
N ALA A 51 2.13 -13.43 -4.86
CA ALA A 51 1.03 -13.98 -5.66
C ALA A 51 -0.09 -12.99 -6.03
N THR A 52 -0.29 -11.91 -5.25
CA THR A 52 -1.34 -10.91 -5.49
C THR A 52 -1.08 -9.98 -6.69
N LYS A 53 0.11 -10.03 -7.31
CA LYS A 53 0.45 -9.17 -8.46
C LYS A 53 -0.43 -9.40 -9.70
N MET A 54 -1.13 -10.55 -9.82
CA MET A 54 -1.87 -10.93 -11.03
C MET A 54 -3.34 -10.46 -11.11
N THR A 55 -3.99 -9.99 -10.04
CA THR A 55 -5.47 -9.79 -10.08
C THR A 55 -5.95 -8.35 -10.29
N THR A 56 -5.10 -7.38 -10.64
CA THR A 56 -5.52 -5.97 -10.82
C THR A 56 -5.28 -5.38 -12.21
N SER A 57 -4.86 -6.19 -13.19
CA SER A 57 -4.62 -5.74 -14.56
C SER A 57 -5.45 -6.46 -15.62
N THR A 58 -6.56 -7.11 -15.25
CA THR A 58 -7.54 -7.63 -16.23
C THR A 58 -8.90 -6.98 -15.99
N SER A 59 -9.31 -6.20 -17.00
CA SER A 59 -10.65 -5.69 -17.38
C SER A 59 -11.39 -4.68 -16.48
N PRO A 60 -11.57 -3.44 -17.00
CA PRO A 60 -12.85 -2.76 -17.05
C PRO A 60 -13.26 -2.58 -18.53
N SER A 61 -14.15 -3.42 -19.05
CA SER A 61 -15.00 -3.12 -20.23
C SER A 61 -15.83 -4.33 -20.64
N GLU A 62 -16.98 -4.56 -19.99
CA GLU A 62 -18.14 -5.26 -20.59
C GLU A 62 -19.42 -4.63 -20.03
N ASP A 63 -19.67 -3.37 -20.39
CA ASP A 63 -21.03 -2.81 -20.49
C ASP A 63 -21.28 -2.60 -21.99
N GLU A 64 -21.71 -3.66 -22.69
CA GLU A 64 -22.43 -3.56 -23.97
C GLU A 64 -23.11 -4.90 -24.31
N ALA A 65 -24.41 -5.03 -24.02
CA ALA A 65 -25.43 -5.77 -24.77
C ALA A 65 -26.78 -5.73 -24.03
#